data_AF-A0A661YZY5-F1
#
_entry.id   AF-A0A661YZY5-F1
#
_cell.length_a   1.000
_cell.length_b   1.000
_cell.length_c   1.000
_cell.angle_alpha   90.00
_cell.angle_beta   90.00
_cell.angle_gamma   90.00
#
_symmetry.space_group_name_H-M   'P 1'
#
loop_
_entity.id
_entity.type
_entity.pdbx_description
1 polymer ?
#
loop_
_entity_poly.entity_id
_entity_poly.type
_entity_poly.pdbx_seq_one_letter_code
_entity_poly.pdbx_strand_id
1 'polypeptide(L)'
;MKIFHIIIFFFLLGIVSCGSIKEDKLEANQMAAAPEWVKKRPVSQSNYIGIAKINKANYSDTYNQAAKKMALNDLASEISVKIESNTIVSSSEDNSGFKSDFSRYIQMEMQKDLEGYTLAGEYETSKMYMIYYQLSKSKWKTIQAQRKRAAAERAYSLYEHAQLKISSLEYKSAIKTLTNAILEIKKYWNEPVFYKINEENIRLDSEIRIQLTKILSELKLQTNNQTIILSPENNFKSELEIGVVNSNGDLLKGLPIRIAYRKTTMPYETTLYSELSPLKITLDNIKYNKKNTIVRVELEKEGVIVVSNEDKKLLKFIYDAFQVNPINVEVKFKLPRVFIKSNKSTNNTHYIKEAIAQSLGDKGFIMVDKTESADLVLICKTYENNKSDKNKVQIAYVSYSVDVRKKEDSSSIYTFSSDKYKGADYEFNSALEKSYIKIAEDIKNSSFEDLLETILN
;
A
#
# COMPACT_ATOMS: atom_id res chain seq x y z
N MET A 1 -40.62 -59.90 50.18
CA MET A 1 -39.99 -60.47 51.39
C MET A 1 -38.52 -60.11 51.39
N LYS A 2 -38.14 -59.22 52.31
CA LYS A 2 -36.80 -59.05 52.91
C LYS A 2 -35.65 -58.72 51.94
N ILE A 3 -35.33 -57.43 51.76
CA ILE A 3 -34.42 -56.68 52.65
C ILE A 3 -33.12 -57.45 52.83
N PHE A 4 -32.16 -57.32 51.91
CA PHE A 4 -30.71 -57.48 52.20
C PHE A 4 -29.74 -57.11 51.05
N HIS A 5 -30.21 -56.59 49.90
CA HIS A 5 -29.31 -56.34 48.76
C HIS A 5 -29.06 -54.85 48.46
N ILE A 6 -29.41 -53.95 49.40
CA ILE A 6 -29.22 -52.49 49.29
C ILE A 6 -28.26 -51.99 50.40
N ILE A 7 -27.24 -52.78 50.80
CA ILE A 7 -26.16 -52.31 51.69
C ILE A 7 -24.78 -52.90 51.25
N ILE A 8 -24.61 -53.19 49.94
CA ILE A 8 -23.29 -53.55 49.36
C ILE A 8 -23.03 -52.66 48.13
N PHE A 9 -23.37 -51.38 48.25
CA PHE A 9 -23.05 -50.36 47.23
C PHE A 9 -22.54 -49.05 47.84
N PHE A 10 -22.23 -49.04 49.14
CA PHE A 10 -21.80 -47.81 49.84
C PHE A 10 -20.66 -48.02 50.85
N PHE A 11 -19.89 -49.10 50.73
CA PHE A 11 -18.74 -49.35 51.62
C PHE A 11 -17.54 -49.92 50.86
N LEU A 12 -17.21 -49.29 49.73
CA LEU A 12 -15.93 -49.50 49.01
C LEU A 12 -15.43 -48.18 48.39
N LEU A 13 -15.70 -47.07 49.07
CA LEU A 13 -15.03 -45.78 48.85
C LEU A 13 -14.20 -45.47 50.10
N GLY A 14 -13.05 -46.10 50.17
CA GLY A 14 -12.08 -45.86 51.22
C GLY A 14 -10.81 -46.61 50.90
N ILE A 15 -9.69 -45.88 50.86
CA ILE A 15 -8.33 -46.40 50.70
C ILE A 15 -7.85 -46.55 49.24
N VAL A 16 -7.89 -45.46 48.46
CA VAL A 16 -6.82 -45.19 47.47
C VAL A 16 -6.39 -43.72 47.63
N SER A 17 -5.73 -43.40 48.74
CA SER A 17 -5.04 -42.11 48.90
C SER A 17 -3.92 -42.22 49.92
N CYS A 18 -2.94 -43.09 49.67
CA CYS A 18 -1.73 -43.19 50.48
C CYS A 18 -0.44 -43.34 49.62
N GLY A 19 -0.53 -43.09 48.31
CA GLY A 19 0.61 -43.06 47.37
C GLY A 19 1.23 -41.66 47.24
N SER A 20 0.40 -40.62 47.22
CA SER A 20 0.81 -39.22 47.03
C SER A 20 1.73 -38.71 48.15
N ILE A 21 1.46 -39.06 49.41
CA ILE A 21 2.30 -38.62 50.56
C ILE A 21 3.71 -39.22 50.50
N LYS A 22 3.89 -40.41 49.93
CA LYS A 22 5.22 -41.06 49.80
C LYS A 22 6.03 -40.45 48.66
N GLU A 23 5.39 -40.17 47.52
CA GLU A 23 6.05 -39.54 46.37
C GLU A 23 6.46 -38.10 46.67
N ASP A 24 5.63 -37.33 47.39
CA ASP A 24 5.95 -35.94 47.76
C ASP A 24 7.09 -35.86 48.78
N LYS A 25 7.16 -36.81 49.74
CA LYS A 25 8.29 -36.91 50.69
C LYS A 25 9.58 -37.35 49.99
N LEU A 26 9.48 -38.24 49.01
CA LEU A 26 10.64 -38.68 48.21
C LEU A 26 11.20 -37.52 47.37
N GLU A 27 10.33 -36.77 46.72
CA GLU A 27 10.72 -35.59 45.95
C GLU A 27 11.34 -34.50 46.84
N ALA A 28 10.75 -34.24 48.02
CA ALA A 28 11.31 -33.29 48.99
C ALA A 28 12.72 -33.67 49.46
N ASN A 29 12.96 -34.96 49.72
CA ASN A 29 14.29 -35.47 50.09
C ASN A 29 15.29 -35.38 48.93
N GLN A 30 14.87 -35.67 47.70
CA GLN A 30 15.69 -35.48 46.51
C GLN A 30 16.07 -33.99 46.35
N MET A 31 15.09 -33.08 46.43
CA MET A 31 15.34 -31.64 46.36
C MET A 31 16.24 -31.11 47.49
N ALA A 32 16.17 -31.68 48.70
CA ALA A 32 17.08 -31.32 49.80
C ALA A 32 18.55 -31.69 49.50
N ALA A 33 18.77 -32.84 48.84
CA ALA A 33 20.08 -33.30 48.40
C ALA A 33 20.56 -32.66 47.08
N ALA A 34 19.76 -31.78 46.46
CA ALA A 34 20.10 -31.18 45.18
C ALA A 34 21.31 -30.23 45.29
N PRO A 35 22.11 -30.10 44.21
CA PRO A 35 23.19 -29.11 44.13
C PRO A 35 22.71 -27.67 44.36
N GLU A 36 23.58 -26.79 44.83
CA GLU A 36 23.20 -25.39 45.13
C GLU A 36 22.60 -24.64 43.94
N TRP A 37 23.07 -24.89 42.72
CA TRP A 37 22.53 -24.26 41.51
C TRP A 37 21.06 -24.62 41.23
N VAL A 38 20.60 -25.77 41.73
CA VAL A 38 19.19 -26.18 41.69
C VAL A 38 18.35 -25.38 42.68
N LYS A 39 18.91 -25.12 43.86
CA LYS A 39 18.23 -24.41 44.96
C LYS A 39 18.17 -22.90 44.69
N LYS A 40 19.25 -22.31 44.16
CA LYS A 40 19.36 -20.87 43.89
C LYS A 40 20.10 -20.63 42.57
N ARG A 41 19.59 -19.70 41.76
CA ARG A 41 20.27 -19.27 40.52
C ARG A 41 21.68 -18.76 40.86
N PRO A 42 22.76 -19.32 40.28
CA PRO A 42 24.10 -18.82 40.50
C PRO A 42 24.24 -17.39 39.99
N VAL A 43 25.13 -16.61 40.59
CA VAL A 43 25.52 -15.27 40.10
C VAL A 43 26.95 -15.38 39.59
N SER A 44 27.18 -15.02 38.33
CA SER A 44 28.51 -15.07 37.73
C SER A 44 28.88 -13.75 37.06
N GLN A 45 30.05 -13.22 37.42
CA GLN A 45 30.63 -12.06 36.74
C GLN A 45 31.24 -12.46 35.39
N SER A 46 31.75 -13.69 35.25
CA SER A 46 32.47 -14.17 34.06
C SER A 46 31.59 -14.94 33.07
N ASN A 47 30.46 -15.50 33.49
CA ASN A 47 29.58 -16.33 32.66
C ASN A 47 28.15 -15.75 32.58
N TYR A 48 27.50 -15.96 31.45
CA TYR A 48 26.05 -15.94 31.32
C TYR A 48 25.48 -17.30 31.72
N ILE A 49 24.27 -17.32 32.28
CA ILE A 49 23.66 -18.50 32.88
C ILE A 49 22.32 -18.79 32.19
N GLY A 50 22.04 -20.06 31.94
CA GLY A 50 20.75 -20.54 31.44
C GLY A 50 20.28 -21.74 32.24
N ILE A 51 19.14 -21.64 32.90
CA ILE A 51 18.59 -22.72 33.73
C ILE A 51 17.15 -23.00 33.32
N ALA A 52 16.82 -24.28 33.14
CA ALA A 52 15.44 -24.72 33.05
C ALA A 52 15.12 -25.75 34.13
N LYS A 53 13.86 -25.69 34.57
CA LYS A 53 13.25 -26.67 35.48
C LYS A 53 11.93 -27.07 34.85
N ILE A 54 11.76 -28.34 34.52
CA ILE A 54 10.54 -28.85 33.90
C ILE A 54 9.97 -30.00 34.71
N ASN A 55 8.64 -30.10 34.71
CA ASN A 55 7.96 -31.28 35.22
C ASN A 55 7.90 -32.33 34.10
N LYS A 56 8.42 -33.52 34.37
CA LYS A 56 8.47 -34.65 33.43
C LYS A 56 7.07 -35.07 32.97
N ALA A 57 6.07 -34.97 33.83
CA ALA A 57 4.68 -35.30 33.50
C ALA A 57 4.12 -34.42 32.38
N ASN A 58 4.61 -33.18 32.24
CA ASN A 58 4.13 -32.24 31.22
C ASN A 58 4.75 -32.50 29.83
N TYR A 59 5.83 -33.29 29.74
CA TYR A 59 6.64 -33.40 28.52
C TYR A 59 6.91 -34.84 28.06
N SER A 60 6.29 -35.85 28.67
CA SER A 60 6.45 -37.29 28.34
C SER A 60 7.93 -37.62 28.03
N ASP A 61 8.24 -38.49 27.06
CA ASP A 61 9.62 -38.88 26.68
C ASP A 61 10.49 -37.75 26.10
N THR A 62 9.96 -36.53 25.94
CA THR A 62 10.67 -35.38 25.34
C THR A 62 11.15 -34.34 26.37
N TYR A 63 11.03 -34.63 27.67
CA TYR A 63 11.41 -33.71 28.74
C TYR A 63 12.85 -33.19 28.57
N ASN A 64 13.82 -34.04 28.25
CA ASN A 64 15.22 -33.62 28.02
C ASN A 64 15.36 -32.53 26.95
N GLN A 65 14.66 -32.70 25.82
CA GLN A 65 14.68 -31.74 24.71
C GLN A 65 13.97 -30.44 25.10
N ALA A 66 12.84 -30.53 25.82
CA ALA A 66 12.10 -29.38 26.31
C ALA A 66 12.93 -28.55 27.30
N ALA A 67 13.61 -29.19 28.26
CA ALA A 67 14.48 -28.52 29.22
C ALA A 67 15.69 -27.87 28.54
N LYS A 68 16.33 -28.56 27.59
CA LYS A 68 17.42 -27.98 26.79
C LYS A 68 16.96 -26.72 26.07
N LYS A 69 15.81 -26.77 25.39
CA LYS A 69 15.23 -25.61 24.69
C LYS A 69 14.94 -24.46 25.67
N MET A 70 14.32 -24.74 26.81
CA MET A 70 14.00 -23.73 27.81
C MET A 70 15.25 -23.10 28.44
N ALA A 71 16.29 -23.88 28.72
CA ALA A 71 17.52 -23.36 29.33
C ALA A 71 18.32 -22.50 28.34
N LEU A 72 18.32 -22.85 27.06
CA LEU A 72 18.90 -22.01 26.01
C LEU A 72 18.09 -20.72 25.79
N ASN A 73 16.76 -20.76 25.93
CA ASN A 73 15.93 -19.55 25.89
C ASN A 73 16.20 -18.63 27.08
N ASP A 74 16.37 -19.19 28.28
CA ASP A 74 16.74 -18.45 29.48
C ASP A 74 18.13 -17.80 29.31
N LEU A 75 19.11 -18.55 28.79
CA LEU A 75 20.44 -18.04 28.46
C LEU A 75 20.38 -16.89 27.43
N ALA A 76 19.61 -17.06 26.35
CA ALA A 76 19.42 -16.05 25.31
C ALA A 76 18.79 -14.77 25.89
N SER A 77 17.84 -14.92 26.81
CA SER A 77 17.17 -13.80 27.48
C SER A 77 18.13 -13.04 28.38
N GLU A 78 18.98 -13.73 29.14
CA GLU A 78 20.02 -13.09 29.97
C GLU A 78 21.00 -12.26 29.13
N ILE A 79 21.38 -12.76 27.95
CA ILE A 79 22.25 -12.02 27.02
C ILE A 79 21.51 -10.81 26.42
N SER A 80 20.27 -11.00 25.98
CA SER A 80 19.49 -9.97 25.25
C SER A 80 19.19 -8.74 26.10
N VAL A 81 18.75 -8.93 27.35
CA VAL A 81 18.46 -7.82 28.29
C VAL A 81 19.68 -6.90 28.45
N LYS A 82 20.89 -7.48 28.43
CA LYS A 82 22.13 -6.70 28.55
C LYS A 82 22.43 -5.90 27.28
N ILE A 83 22.12 -6.41 26.10
CA ILE A 83 22.31 -5.71 24.83
C ILE A 83 21.35 -4.51 24.74
N GLU A 84 20.08 -4.70 25.13
CA GLU A 84 19.05 -3.64 25.11
C GLU A 84 19.39 -2.44 25.99
N SER A 85 20.06 -2.68 27.13
CA SER A 85 20.48 -1.60 28.05
C SER A 85 21.49 -0.62 27.43
N ASN A 86 22.23 -1.04 26.39
CA ASN A 86 23.20 -0.20 25.69
C ASN A 86 22.61 0.54 24.46
N THR A 87 21.41 0.16 24.01
CA THR A 87 20.79 0.65 22.75
C THR A 87 20.09 2.00 22.90
N ILE A 88 20.16 2.66 24.05
CA ILE A 88 19.28 3.80 24.40
C ILE A 88 19.72 5.16 23.80
N VAL A 89 20.90 5.28 23.17
CA VAL A 89 21.52 6.62 22.99
C VAL A 89 21.58 7.16 21.55
N SER A 90 21.28 6.42 20.48
CA SER A 90 21.75 6.82 19.13
C SER A 90 20.75 7.38 18.10
N SER A 91 19.48 7.67 18.44
CA SER A 91 18.68 8.55 17.57
C SER A 91 17.54 9.26 18.31
N SER A 92 17.69 10.57 18.40
CA SER A 92 16.63 11.52 18.73
C SER A 92 15.50 11.40 17.71
N GLU A 93 14.27 11.63 18.18
CA GLU A 93 13.00 11.67 17.44
C GLU A 93 12.26 10.32 17.27
N ASP A 94 11.36 10.10 18.25
CA ASP A 94 10.07 9.43 18.13
C ASP A 94 10.05 8.01 17.52
N ASN A 95 10.56 7.02 18.27
CA ASN A 95 10.74 5.67 17.74
C ASN A 95 10.39 4.53 18.72
N SER A 96 9.28 4.68 19.46
CA SER A 96 8.76 3.62 20.35
C SER A 96 8.54 2.29 19.60
N GLY A 97 8.10 2.35 18.34
CA GLY A 97 7.93 1.18 17.46
C GLY A 97 9.25 0.50 17.07
N PHE A 98 10.26 1.27 16.64
CA PHE A 98 11.56 0.71 16.26
C PHE A 98 12.23 -0.01 17.43
N LYS A 99 12.24 0.60 18.63
CA LYS A 99 12.89 -0.01 19.79
C LYS A 99 12.28 -1.38 20.11
N SER A 100 10.95 -1.48 20.13
CA SER A 100 10.25 -2.74 20.39
C SER A 100 10.53 -3.80 19.31
N ASP A 101 10.43 -3.43 18.03
CA ASP A 101 10.65 -4.37 16.93
C ASP A 101 12.12 -4.81 16.84
N PHE A 102 13.06 -3.90 17.10
CA PHE A 102 14.49 -4.19 17.12
C PHE A 102 14.86 -5.09 18.30
N SER A 103 14.35 -4.80 19.50
CA SER A 103 14.49 -5.67 20.68
C SER A 103 14.02 -7.10 20.41
N ARG A 104 12.81 -7.24 19.86
CA ARG A 104 12.26 -8.55 19.48
C ARG A 104 13.13 -9.26 18.43
N TYR A 105 13.61 -8.53 17.42
CA TYR A 105 14.53 -9.06 16.43
C TYR A 105 15.82 -9.58 17.07
N ILE A 106 16.46 -8.80 17.95
CA ILE A 106 17.68 -9.21 18.65
C ILE A 106 17.43 -10.45 19.50
N GLN A 107 16.33 -10.51 20.25
CA GLN A 107 15.99 -11.68 21.05
C GLN A 107 15.85 -12.96 20.20
N MET A 108 15.16 -12.87 19.05
CA MET A 108 15.01 -14.00 18.13
C MET A 108 16.35 -14.43 17.53
N GLU A 109 17.20 -13.47 17.12
CA GLU A 109 18.52 -13.78 16.56
C GLU A 109 19.44 -14.38 17.62
N MET A 110 19.45 -13.88 18.86
CA MET A 110 20.24 -14.45 19.97
C MET A 110 19.95 -15.94 20.18
N GLN A 111 18.69 -16.36 20.07
CA GLN A 111 18.30 -17.76 20.21
C GLN A 111 18.88 -18.65 19.10
N LYS A 112 18.93 -18.15 17.85
CA LYS A 112 19.49 -18.88 16.70
C LYS A 112 21.02 -18.97 16.77
N ASP A 113 21.63 -17.91 17.27
CA ASP A 113 23.07 -17.67 17.17
C ASP A 113 23.90 -18.22 18.34
N LEU A 114 23.22 -18.82 19.32
CA LEU A 114 23.80 -19.21 20.60
C LEU A 114 24.78 -20.37 20.40
N GLU A 115 26.06 -20.10 20.66
CA GLU A 115 27.12 -21.09 20.53
C GLU A 115 28.17 -20.93 21.62
N GLY A 116 29.00 -21.96 21.80
CA GLY A 116 30.10 -21.95 22.74
C GLY A 116 29.68 -22.08 24.22
N TYR A 117 28.41 -22.32 24.50
CA TYR A 117 27.87 -22.67 25.81
C TYR A 117 28.29 -24.09 26.21
N THR A 118 28.35 -24.35 27.51
CA THR A 118 28.74 -25.65 28.08
C THR A 118 27.72 -26.09 29.12
N LEU A 119 27.42 -27.39 29.16
CA LEU A 119 26.62 -27.98 30.23
C LEU A 119 27.40 -27.90 31.54
N ALA A 120 26.88 -27.14 32.50
CA ALA A 120 27.47 -26.94 33.82
C ALA A 120 26.83 -27.82 34.89
N GLY A 121 25.60 -28.27 34.67
CA GLY A 121 24.91 -29.18 35.57
C GLY A 121 23.65 -29.77 34.97
N GLU A 122 23.35 -30.98 35.42
CA GLU A 122 22.11 -31.69 35.15
C GLU A 122 21.65 -32.30 36.47
N TYR A 123 20.36 -32.21 36.75
CA TYR A 123 19.79 -32.77 37.96
C TYR A 123 18.37 -33.25 37.70
N GLU A 124 18.08 -34.45 38.16
CA GLU A 124 16.81 -35.12 37.91
C GLU A 124 16.25 -35.70 39.21
N THR A 125 14.93 -35.57 39.37
CA THR A 125 14.14 -36.23 40.41
C THR A 125 13.09 -37.13 39.76
N SER A 126 12.28 -37.81 40.58
CA SER A 126 11.16 -38.60 40.05
C SER A 126 10.20 -37.77 39.19
N LYS A 127 10.01 -36.47 39.49
CA LYS A 127 9.06 -35.59 38.81
C LYS A 127 9.69 -34.46 38.00
N MET A 128 10.90 -34.01 38.34
CA MET A 128 11.51 -32.82 37.77
C MET A 128 12.79 -33.15 37.01
N TYR A 129 13.01 -32.45 35.91
CA TYR A 129 14.27 -32.46 35.18
C TYR A 129 14.80 -31.04 35.07
N MET A 130 16.08 -30.85 35.38
CA MET A 130 16.71 -29.55 35.50
C MET A 130 18.05 -29.54 34.80
N ILE A 131 18.31 -28.50 34.01
CA ILE A 131 19.54 -28.37 33.24
C ILE A 131 20.10 -26.96 33.39
N TYR A 132 21.42 -26.86 33.49
CA TYR A 132 22.17 -25.63 33.68
C TYR A 132 23.26 -25.51 32.62
N TYR A 133 23.14 -24.51 31.76
CA TYR A 133 24.15 -24.09 30.81
C TYR A 133 24.87 -22.82 31.29
N GLN A 134 26.16 -22.73 30.97
CA GLN A 134 26.95 -21.51 31.16
C GLN A 134 27.65 -21.11 29.86
N LEU A 135 27.85 -19.82 29.65
CA LEU A 135 28.61 -19.26 28.52
C LEU A 135 29.55 -18.15 28.99
N SER A 136 30.85 -18.32 28.77
CA SER A 136 31.83 -17.28 29.11
C SER A 136 31.57 -15.97 28.37
N LYS A 137 31.53 -14.87 29.11
CA LYS A 137 31.32 -13.52 28.58
C LYS A 137 32.47 -13.08 27.67
N SER A 138 33.71 -13.46 27.99
CA SER A 138 34.88 -13.15 27.14
C SER A 138 34.82 -13.96 25.84
N LYS A 139 34.50 -15.25 25.92
CA LYS A 139 34.32 -16.11 24.74
C LYS A 139 33.21 -15.59 23.83
N TRP A 140 32.06 -15.24 24.42
CA TRP A 140 30.94 -14.65 23.68
C TRP A 140 31.32 -13.33 23.01
N LYS A 141 32.05 -12.44 23.71
CA LYS A 141 32.54 -11.19 23.13
C LYS A 141 33.45 -11.44 21.93
N THR A 142 34.34 -12.42 22.00
CA THR A 142 35.21 -12.80 20.87
C THR A 142 34.40 -13.31 19.68
N ILE A 143 33.43 -14.20 19.92
CA ILE A 143 32.51 -14.70 18.89
C ILE A 143 31.75 -13.55 18.22
N GLN A 144 31.14 -12.66 19.01
CA GLN A 144 30.41 -11.52 18.47
C GLN A 144 31.33 -10.57 17.69
N ALA A 145 32.56 -10.31 18.17
CA ALA A 145 33.52 -9.48 17.44
C ALA A 145 33.92 -10.08 16.09
N GLN A 146 34.12 -11.40 16.02
CA GLN A 146 34.42 -12.10 14.77
C GLN A 146 33.23 -12.04 13.80
N ARG A 147 32.01 -12.30 14.29
CA ARG A 147 30.79 -12.22 13.47
C ARG A 147 30.51 -10.81 12.98
N LYS A 148 30.72 -9.80 13.84
CA LYS A 148 30.58 -8.38 13.47
C LYS A 148 31.57 -7.99 12.39
N ARG A 149 32.82 -8.45 12.47
CA ARG A 149 33.84 -8.23 11.42
C ARG A 149 33.42 -8.85 10.09
N ALA A 150 32.98 -10.11 10.10
CA ALA A 150 32.52 -10.79 8.90
C ALA A 150 31.27 -10.13 8.28
N ALA A 151 30.35 -9.62 9.11
CA ALA A 151 29.20 -8.86 8.65
C ALA A 151 29.61 -7.50 8.04
N ALA A 152 30.56 -6.80 8.67
CA ALA A 152 31.10 -5.55 8.15
C ALA A 152 31.80 -5.75 6.80
N GLU A 153 32.53 -6.86 6.61
CA GLU A 153 33.16 -7.22 5.34
C GLU A 153 32.13 -7.44 4.22
N ARG A 154 31.07 -8.22 4.48
CA ARG A 154 29.98 -8.42 3.50
C ARG A 154 29.25 -7.12 3.18
N ALA A 155 28.94 -6.33 4.20
CA ALA A 155 28.29 -5.04 4.03
C ALA A 155 29.16 -4.07 3.21
N TYR A 156 30.47 -4.05 3.45
CA TYR A 156 31.42 -3.22 2.70
C TYR A 156 31.51 -3.66 1.23
N SER A 157 31.61 -4.97 0.96
CA SER A 157 31.60 -5.48 -0.41
C SER A 157 30.31 -5.08 -1.17
N LEU A 158 29.15 -5.16 -0.52
CA LEU A 158 27.90 -4.67 -1.10
C LEU A 158 27.92 -3.15 -1.31
N TYR A 159 28.44 -2.38 -0.37
CA TYR A 159 28.59 -0.93 -0.50
C TYR A 159 29.47 -0.56 -1.71
N GLU A 160 30.63 -1.18 -1.89
CA GLU A 160 31.49 -0.96 -3.08
C GLU A 160 30.76 -1.30 -4.38
N HIS A 161 30.09 -2.45 -4.44
CA HIS A 161 29.28 -2.83 -5.60
C HIS A 161 28.15 -1.83 -5.89
N ALA A 162 27.57 -1.21 -4.87
CA ALA A 162 26.58 -0.16 -5.07
C ALA A 162 27.18 1.11 -5.67
N GLN A 163 28.41 1.50 -5.28
CA GLN A 163 29.10 2.64 -5.87
C GLN A 163 29.31 2.44 -7.38
N LEU A 164 29.73 1.24 -7.80
CA LEU A 164 29.88 0.89 -9.22
C LEU A 164 28.55 1.00 -9.98
N LYS A 165 27.44 0.58 -9.37
CA LYS A 165 26.11 0.70 -9.96
C LYS A 165 25.66 2.16 -10.07
N ILE A 166 25.99 3.00 -9.08
CA ILE A 166 25.70 4.44 -9.12
C ILE A 166 26.45 5.08 -10.30
N SER A 167 27.75 4.79 -10.46
CA SER A 167 28.53 5.32 -11.58
C SER A 167 28.02 4.85 -12.94
N SER A 168 27.37 3.69 -13.00
CA SER A 168 26.75 3.13 -14.22
C SER A 168 25.28 3.53 -14.41
N LEU A 169 24.76 4.49 -13.62
CA LEU A 169 23.36 4.95 -13.63
C LEU A 169 22.31 3.87 -13.33
N GLU A 170 22.71 2.76 -12.69
CA GLU A 170 21.83 1.66 -12.29
C GLU A 170 21.21 1.89 -10.91
N TYR A 171 20.50 3.01 -10.75
CA TYR A 171 20.04 3.49 -9.44
C TYR A 171 19.13 2.50 -8.71
N LYS A 172 18.18 1.86 -9.40
CA LYS A 172 17.31 0.82 -8.79
C LYS A 172 18.15 -0.30 -8.16
N SER A 173 19.13 -0.79 -8.90
CA SER A 173 20.03 -1.85 -8.44
C SER A 173 20.93 -1.38 -7.30
N ALA A 174 21.42 -0.15 -7.36
CA ALA A 174 22.23 0.46 -6.30
C ALA A 174 21.45 0.61 -4.99
N ILE A 175 20.21 1.13 -5.04
CA ILE A 175 19.31 1.25 -3.87
C ILE A 175 19.09 -0.11 -3.23
N LYS A 176 18.78 -1.14 -4.04
CA LYS A 176 18.63 -2.51 -3.54
C LYS A 176 19.90 -3.03 -2.88
N THR A 177 21.06 -2.80 -3.49
CA THR A 177 22.35 -3.26 -2.96
C THR A 177 22.74 -2.54 -1.66
N LEU A 178 22.56 -1.22 -1.56
CA LEU A 178 22.76 -0.46 -0.32
C LEU A 178 21.80 -0.90 0.79
N THR A 179 20.55 -1.18 0.44
CA THR A 179 19.55 -1.70 1.37
C THR A 179 19.98 -3.06 1.92
N ASN A 180 20.50 -3.95 1.08
CA ASN A 180 21.07 -5.22 1.54
C ASN A 180 22.32 -4.99 2.41
N ALA A 181 23.18 -4.03 2.05
CA ALA A 181 24.39 -3.71 2.81
C ALA A 181 24.07 -3.27 4.24
N ILE A 182 23.07 -2.39 4.44
CA ILE A 182 22.67 -1.97 5.79
C ILE A 182 22.02 -3.11 6.58
N LEU A 183 21.31 -4.03 5.90
CA LEU A 183 20.69 -5.20 6.51
C LEU A 183 21.70 -6.27 6.94
N GLU A 184 22.85 -6.41 6.26
CA GLU A 184 23.93 -7.32 6.70
C GLU A 184 24.43 -7.00 8.12
N ILE A 185 24.41 -5.72 8.49
CA ILE A 185 24.83 -5.25 9.82
C ILE A 185 23.66 -4.94 10.76
N LYS A 186 22.43 -5.37 10.39
CA LYS A 186 21.20 -5.13 11.15
C LYS A 186 21.32 -5.48 12.62
N LYS A 187 21.91 -6.64 12.93
CA LYS A 187 22.13 -7.14 14.29
C LYS A 187 22.97 -6.20 15.17
N TYR A 188 23.77 -5.33 14.57
CA TYR A 188 24.72 -4.48 15.26
C TYR A 188 24.34 -2.99 15.22
N TRP A 189 23.13 -2.61 14.77
CA TRP A 189 22.75 -1.19 14.67
C TRP A 189 22.70 -0.43 16.00
N ASN A 190 22.77 -1.11 17.14
CA ASN A 190 22.88 -0.50 18.45
C ASN A 190 24.32 -0.11 18.83
N GLU A 191 25.30 -0.43 17.99
CA GLU A 191 26.70 -0.09 18.20
C GLU A 191 27.34 0.37 16.87
N PRO A 192 28.39 1.21 16.89
CA PRO A 192 29.04 1.62 15.66
C PRO A 192 29.72 0.41 14.98
N VAL A 193 29.60 0.31 13.65
CA VAL A 193 30.23 -0.75 12.86
C VAL A 193 31.32 -0.12 12.01
N PHE A 194 32.57 -0.44 12.34
CA PHE A 194 33.73 0.07 11.62
C PHE A 194 34.27 -0.96 10.61
N TYR A 195 34.77 -0.46 9.49
CA TYR A 195 35.55 -1.23 8.52
C TYR A 195 36.83 -0.48 8.19
N LYS A 196 37.94 -1.20 7.99
CA LYS A 196 39.27 -0.60 7.80
C LYS A 196 39.65 -0.58 6.32
N ILE A 197 39.96 0.58 5.78
CA ILE A 197 40.41 0.80 4.39
C ILE A 197 41.71 1.59 4.44
N ASN A 198 42.79 1.08 3.86
CA ASN A 198 44.07 1.80 3.75
C ASN A 198 44.49 2.54 5.04
N GLU A 199 44.36 1.85 6.18
CA GLU A 199 44.63 2.36 7.53
C GLU A 199 43.57 3.25 8.19
N GLU A 200 42.59 3.74 7.45
CA GLU A 200 41.47 4.51 7.97
C GLU A 200 40.32 3.62 8.45
N ASN A 201 39.67 3.99 9.55
CA ASN A 201 38.46 3.34 10.03
C ASN A 201 37.24 4.14 9.59
N ILE A 202 36.47 3.58 8.64
CA ILE A 202 35.20 4.16 8.22
C ILE A 202 34.07 3.64 9.11
N ARG A 203 33.14 4.52 9.48
CA ARG A 203 31.91 4.13 10.18
C ARG A 203 30.88 3.66 9.16
N LEU A 204 30.94 2.38 8.81
CA LEU A 204 30.21 1.79 7.69
C LEU A 204 28.69 1.94 7.80
N ASP A 205 28.11 1.83 9.00
CA ASP A 205 26.68 2.05 9.23
C ASP A 205 26.23 3.47 8.83
N SER A 206 27.09 4.46 9.08
CA SER A 206 26.82 5.85 8.74
C SER A 206 26.96 6.08 7.23
N GLU A 207 28.05 5.59 6.63
CA GLU A 207 28.33 5.75 5.20
C GLU A 207 27.23 5.16 4.31
N ILE A 208 26.74 3.96 4.64
CA ILE A 208 25.65 3.33 3.88
C ILE A 208 24.37 4.17 3.99
N ARG A 209 24.02 4.67 5.18
CA ARG A 209 22.82 5.49 5.41
C ARG A 209 22.88 6.83 4.67
N ILE A 210 24.04 7.49 4.70
CA ILE A 210 24.29 8.75 3.99
C ILE A 210 24.13 8.51 2.49
N GLN A 211 24.79 7.48 1.93
CA GLN A 211 24.70 7.18 0.50
C GLN A 211 23.28 6.82 0.07
N LEU A 212 22.56 6.03 0.88
CA LEU A 212 21.19 5.63 0.58
C LEU A 212 20.22 6.81 0.62
N THR A 213 20.40 7.72 1.58
CA THR A 213 19.63 8.97 1.65
C THR A 213 19.92 9.86 0.44
N LYS A 214 21.20 10.01 0.10
CA LYS A 214 21.66 10.80 -1.05
C LYS A 214 21.04 10.30 -2.35
N ILE A 215 21.22 9.01 -2.69
CA ILE A 215 20.73 8.47 -3.96
C ILE A 215 19.20 8.56 -4.09
N LEU A 216 18.45 8.40 -2.99
CA LEU A 216 16.99 8.56 -2.99
C LEU A 216 16.56 10.02 -3.19
N SER A 217 17.30 10.96 -2.59
CA SER A 217 17.04 12.40 -2.73
C SER A 217 17.38 12.96 -4.12
N GLU A 218 18.24 12.27 -4.87
CA GLU A 218 18.63 12.65 -6.24
C GLU A 218 17.54 12.30 -7.26
N LEU A 219 16.65 11.36 -6.96
CA LEU A 219 15.59 10.93 -7.88
C LEU A 219 14.55 12.02 -8.09
N LYS A 220 14.38 12.44 -9.35
CA LYS A 220 13.36 13.43 -9.74
C LYS A 220 12.56 12.94 -10.92
N LEU A 221 11.25 13.11 -10.85
CA LEU A 221 10.39 12.97 -12.03
C LEU A 221 10.51 14.21 -12.91
N GLN A 222 10.54 13.96 -14.21
CA GLN A 222 10.52 14.98 -15.24
C GLN A 222 9.37 14.67 -16.20
N THR A 223 8.74 15.73 -16.69
CA THR A 223 7.82 15.64 -17.83
C THR A 223 8.06 16.79 -18.80
N ASN A 224 7.73 16.60 -20.08
CA ASN A 224 7.80 17.65 -21.08
C ASN A 224 6.72 18.71 -20.91
N ASN A 225 5.55 18.35 -20.36
CA ASN A 225 4.39 19.23 -20.24
C ASN A 225 3.67 19.02 -18.92
N GLN A 226 3.37 20.13 -18.22
CA GLN A 226 2.53 20.12 -17.01
C GLN A 226 1.07 20.47 -17.30
N THR A 227 0.75 20.83 -18.54
CA THR A 227 -0.61 21.03 -19.01
C THR A 227 -0.77 20.35 -20.35
N ILE A 228 -1.86 19.61 -20.53
CA ILE A 228 -2.27 19.04 -21.82
C ILE A 228 -3.64 19.58 -22.22
N ILE A 229 -3.87 19.69 -23.53
CA ILE A 229 -5.12 20.16 -24.09
C ILE A 229 -5.79 19.01 -24.83
N LEU A 230 -7.02 18.68 -24.45
CA LEU A 230 -7.87 17.71 -25.14
C LEU A 230 -8.95 18.45 -25.91
N SER A 231 -9.10 18.14 -27.19
CA SER A 231 -9.91 18.90 -28.13
C SER A 231 -10.42 18.04 -29.29
N PRO A 232 -11.43 18.47 -30.04
CA PRO A 232 -11.86 17.77 -31.25
C PRO A 232 -10.72 17.56 -32.25
N GLU A 233 -9.78 18.50 -32.38
CA GLU A 233 -8.68 18.46 -33.34
C GLU A 233 -7.69 17.32 -33.07
N ASN A 234 -7.54 16.89 -31.81
CA ASN A 234 -6.72 15.75 -31.42
C ASN A 234 -7.54 14.54 -30.98
N ASN A 235 -8.84 14.50 -31.33
CA ASN A 235 -9.78 13.46 -30.90
C ASN A 235 -9.74 13.20 -29.39
N PHE A 236 -9.58 14.28 -28.61
CA PHE A 236 -9.43 14.24 -27.15
C PHE A 236 -8.30 13.30 -26.65
N LYS A 237 -7.21 13.21 -27.42
CA LYS A 237 -6.01 12.44 -27.08
C LYS A 237 -4.79 13.35 -26.99
N SER A 238 -3.86 13.00 -26.10
CA SER A 238 -2.58 13.69 -25.99
C SER A 238 -1.46 12.72 -25.63
N GLU A 239 -0.22 13.11 -25.90
CA GLU A 239 0.97 12.37 -25.49
C GLU A 239 1.66 13.12 -24.34
N LEU A 240 2.03 12.36 -23.32
CA LEU A 240 2.81 12.84 -22.18
C LEU A 240 4.16 12.12 -22.18
N GLU A 241 5.26 12.87 -22.14
CA GLU A 241 6.59 12.28 -21.96
C GLU A 241 7.00 12.35 -20.51
N ILE A 242 7.47 11.23 -19.96
CA ILE A 242 7.87 11.12 -18.56
C ILE A 242 9.22 10.44 -18.46
N GLY A 243 10.11 11.01 -17.65
CA GLY A 243 11.40 10.43 -17.31
C GLY A 243 11.67 10.50 -15.82
N VAL A 244 12.64 9.71 -15.36
CA VAL A 244 13.24 9.86 -14.04
C VAL A 244 14.68 10.24 -14.24
N VAL A 245 15.12 11.28 -13.56
CA VAL A 245 16.49 11.80 -13.66
C VAL A 245 17.15 11.84 -12.29
N ASN A 246 18.48 11.83 -12.27
CA ASN A 246 19.26 12.16 -11.09
C ASN A 246 19.39 13.70 -10.91
N SER A 247 20.18 14.13 -9.92
CA SER A 247 20.48 15.54 -9.67
C SER A 247 21.25 16.24 -10.82
N ASN A 248 22.00 15.48 -11.62
CA ASN A 248 22.75 15.98 -12.78
C ASN A 248 21.90 16.07 -14.06
N GLY A 249 20.68 15.52 -14.05
CA GLY A 249 19.80 15.46 -15.22
C GLY A 249 19.96 14.20 -16.08
N ASP A 250 20.78 13.22 -15.66
CA ASP A 250 20.93 11.96 -16.38
C ASP A 250 19.66 11.11 -16.23
N LEU A 251 19.16 10.56 -17.34
CA LEU A 251 18.02 9.65 -17.33
C LEU A 251 18.36 8.32 -16.65
N LEU A 252 17.43 7.85 -15.83
CA LEU A 252 17.56 6.64 -15.02
C LEU A 252 16.55 5.59 -15.46
N LYS A 253 16.98 4.33 -15.54
CA LYS A 253 16.14 3.20 -15.94
C LYS A 253 15.66 2.32 -14.76
N GLY A 254 14.55 1.65 -14.97
CA GLY A 254 13.99 0.62 -14.10
C GLY A 254 13.23 1.12 -12.88
N LEU A 255 13.08 2.44 -12.69
CA LEU A 255 12.35 3.01 -11.55
C LEU A 255 10.84 3.00 -11.83
N PRO A 256 10.01 2.50 -10.91
CA PRO A 256 8.56 2.42 -11.12
C PRO A 256 7.90 3.80 -11.02
N ILE A 257 7.12 4.13 -12.05
CA ILE A 257 6.35 5.35 -12.20
C ILE A 257 4.88 4.96 -12.22
N ARG A 258 4.14 5.43 -11.23
CA ARG A 258 2.69 5.26 -11.10
C ARG A 258 1.97 6.42 -11.78
N ILE A 259 1.01 6.09 -12.63
CA ILE A 259 0.16 7.05 -13.35
C ILE A 259 -1.29 6.79 -12.97
N ALA A 260 -1.99 7.82 -12.50
CA ALA A 260 -3.38 7.71 -12.07
C ALA A 260 -4.23 8.87 -12.59
N TYR A 261 -5.40 8.57 -13.16
CA TYR A 261 -6.40 9.55 -13.58
C TYR A 261 -7.79 8.90 -13.68
N ARG A 262 -8.82 9.71 -13.90
CA ARG A 262 -10.19 9.20 -14.06
C ARG A 262 -10.51 9.03 -15.54
N LYS A 263 -10.76 7.80 -15.99
CA LYS A 263 -11.40 7.56 -17.30
C LYS A 263 -12.91 7.74 -17.19
N THR A 264 -13.57 7.86 -18.34
CA THR A 264 -15.03 8.05 -18.45
C THR A 264 -15.80 7.02 -17.61
N THR A 265 -15.43 5.74 -17.71
CA THR A 265 -16.11 4.61 -17.05
C THR A 265 -15.62 4.32 -15.63
N MET A 266 -14.30 4.40 -15.38
CA MET A 266 -13.69 4.02 -14.11
C MET A 266 -12.38 4.77 -13.83
N PRO A 267 -11.90 4.79 -12.57
CA PRO A 267 -10.53 5.20 -12.29
C PRO A 267 -9.53 4.32 -13.06
N TYR A 268 -8.45 4.94 -13.56
CA TYR A 268 -7.35 4.26 -14.24
C TYR A 268 -6.07 4.48 -13.45
N GLU A 269 -5.36 3.39 -13.21
CA GLU A 269 -4.05 3.38 -12.54
C GLU A 269 -3.15 2.34 -13.20
N THR A 270 -1.89 2.69 -13.44
CA THR A 270 -0.88 1.78 -13.98
C THR A 270 0.50 2.13 -13.45
N THR A 271 1.38 1.13 -13.37
CA THR A 271 2.80 1.32 -13.08
C THR A 271 3.62 0.98 -14.33
N LEU A 272 4.39 1.95 -14.78
CA LEU A 272 5.40 1.80 -15.83
C LEU A 272 6.80 1.84 -15.21
N TYR A 273 7.83 1.46 -15.96
CA TYR A 273 9.21 1.53 -15.50
C TYR A 273 9.99 2.51 -16.37
N SER A 274 10.75 3.40 -15.72
CA SER A 274 11.55 4.40 -16.39
C SER A 274 12.59 3.77 -17.32
N GLU A 275 12.95 4.47 -18.38
CA GLU A 275 13.93 4.04 -19.37
C GLU A 275 15.02 5.10 -19.55
N LEU A 276 16.08 4.77 -20.28
CA LEU A 276 17.12 5.75 -20.65
C LEU A 276 16.68 6.73 -21.76
N SER A 277 15.41 6.64 -22.16
CA SER A 277 14.70 7.63 -22.96
C SER A 277 13.38 7.98 -22.27
N PRO A 278 12.83 9.19 -22.45
CA PRO A 278 11.52 9.52 -21.91
C PRO A 278 10.44 8.57 -22.42
N LEU A 279 9.63 8.04 -21.50
CA LEU A 279 8.47 7.21 -21.81
C LEU A 279 7.39 8.05 -22.45
N LYS A 280 6.86 7.62 -23.59
CA LYS A 280 5.70 8.23 -24.24
C LYS A 280 4.42 7.54 -23.80
N ILE A 281 3.52 8.29 -23.19
CA ILE A 281 2.24 7.79 -22.68
C ILE A 281 1.11 8.47 -23.43
N THR A 282 0.29 7.68 -24.10
CA THR A 282 -0.95 8.17 -24.70
C THR A 282 -2.03 8.29 -23.63
N LEU A 283 -2.56 9.50 -23.49
CA LEU A 283 -3.65 9.84 -22.60
C LEU A 283 -4.93 9.97 -23.42
N ASP A 284 -5.93 9.14 -23.09
CA ASP A 284 -7.20 9.05 -23.80
C ASP A 284 -8.36 8.78 -22.84
N ASN A 285 -9.59 9.01 -23.32
CA ASN A 285 -10.83 8.72 -22.59
C ASN A 285 -10.83 9.33 -21.18
N ILE A 286 -10.17 10.48 -20.99
CA ILE A 286 -10.10 11.16 -19.71
C ILE A 286 -11.47 11.77 -19.41
N LYS A 287 -12.01 11.48 -18.23
CA LYS A 287 -13.31 12.02 -17.81
C LYS A 287 -13.26 13.54 -17.71
N TYR A 288 -14.12 14.20 -18.46
CA TYR A 288 -14.29 15.65 -18.39
C TYR A 288 -14.84 16.09 -17.04
N ASN A 289 -14.26 17.17 -16.50
CA ASN A 289 -14.75 17.88 -15.34
C ASN A 289 -14.53 19.37 -15.54
N LYS A 290 -15.62 20.16 -15.49
CA LYS A 290 -15.60 21.61 -15.69
C LYS A 290 -14.69 22.36 -14.71
N LYS A 291 -14.52 21.84 -13.48
CA LYS A 291 -13.71 22.50 -12.44
C LYS A 291 -12.22 22.26 -12.65
N ASN A 292 -11.84 20.99 -12.75
CA ASN A 292 -10.44 20.57 -12.90
C ASN A 292 -10.38 19.07 -13.21
N THR A 293 -9.42 18.69 -14.05
CA THR A 293 -9.03 17.29 -14.31
C THR A 293 -7.51 17.21 -14.25
N ILE A 294 -6.99 16.24 -13.51
CA ILE A 294 -5.55 16.04 -13.30
C ILE A 294 -5.17 14.61 -13.68
N VAL A 295 -4.02 14.46 -14.34
CA VAL A 295 -3.28 13.20 -14.40
C VAL A 295 -2.15 13.26 -13.38
N ARG A 296 -2.18 12.36 -12.39
CA ARG A 296 -1.17 12.28 -11.34
C ARG A 296 -0.09 11.28 -11.75
N VAL A 297 1.15 11.70 -11.67
CA VAL A 297 2.34 10.90 -11.97
C VAL A 297 3.25 10.93 -10.76
N GLU A 298 3.71 9.78 -10.26
CA GLU A 298 4.60 9.72 -9.10
C GLU A 298 5.50 8.49 -9.11
N LEU A 299 6.62 8.54 -8.38
CA LEU A 299 7.46 7.36 -8.17
C LEU A 299 6.80 6.45 -7.12
N GLU A 300 6.70 5.16 -7.43
CA GLU A 300 6.12 4.20 -6.49
C GLU A 300 7.16 3.82 -5.43
N LYS A 301 7.02 4.37 -4.21
CA LYS A 301 8.00 4.18 -3.12
C LYS A 301 8.26 2.71 -2.83
N GLU A 302 7.21 1.90 -2.78
CA GLU A 302 7.25 0.47 -2.48
C GLU A 302 7.98 -0.33 -3.56
N GLY A 303 7.95 0.13 -4.82
CA GLY A 303 8.67 -0.50 -5.92
C GLY A 303 10.12 0.00 -6.05
N VAL A 304 10.44 1.19 -5.54
CA VAL A 304 11.83 1.71 -5.45
C VAL A 304 12.58 1.07 -4.29
N ILE A 305 11.96 1.03 -3.11
CA ILE A 305 12.53 0.48 -1.86
C ILE A 305 11.88 -0.89 -1.62
N VAL A 306 12.51 -1.94 -2.14
CA VAL A 306 12.02 -3.31 -2.02
C VAL A 306 12.62 -3.97 -0.77
N VAL A 307 11.83 -4.03 0.30
CA VAL A 307 12.21 -4.67 1.57
C VAL A 307 11.07 -5.54 2.11
N SER A 308 11.43 -6.52 2.94
CA SER A 308 10.44 -7.38 3.61
C SER A 308 9.53 -6.55 4.53
N ASN A 309 8.29 -7.00 4.76
CA ASN A 309 7.38 -6.30 5.66
C ASN A 309 7.92 -6.19 7.10
N GLU A 310 8.74 -7.16 7.53
CA GLU A 310 9.42 -7.13 8.84
C GLU A 310 10.47 -6.01 8.91
N ASP A 311 11.19 -5.77 7.81
CA ASP A 311 12.24 -4.76 7.74
C ASP A 311 11.70 -3.34 7.50
N LYS A 312 10.52 -3.18 6.90
CA LYS A 312 9.92 -1.85 6.61
C LYS A 312 9.91 -0.92 7.82
N LYS A 313 9.47 -1.43 8.98
CA LYS A 313 9.40 -0.64 10.21
C LYS A 313 10.79 -0.23 10.72
N LEU A 314 11.74 -1.15 10.61
CA LEU A 314 13.13 -0.94 11.05
C LEU A 314 13.90 0.02 10.12
N LEU A 315 13.51 0.02 8.84
CA LEU A 315 14.07 0.86 7.79
C LEU A 315 13.25 2.12 7.52
N LYS A 316 12.38 2.52 8.46
CA LYS A 316 11.51 3.69 8.32
C LYS A 316 12.27 4.96 7.90
N PHE A 317 13.49 5.17 8.42
CA PHE A 317 14.34 6.30 8.05
C PHE A 317 14.57 6.44 6.54
N ILE A 318 14.61 5.33 5.78
CA ILE A 318 14.77 5.34 4.32
C ILE A 318 13.50 5.84 3.65
N TYR A 319 12.33 5.36 4.11
CA TYR A 319 11.04 5.76 3.58
C TYR A 319 10.72 7.23 3.88
N ASP A 320 11.13 7.71 5.05
CA ASP A 320 11.00 9.10 5.47
C ASP A 320 11.97 10.01 4.69
N ALA A 321 13.19 9.52 4.40
CA ALA A 321 14.15 10.24 3.56
C ALA A 321 13.71 10.33 2.10
N PHE A 322 13.02 9.31 1.57
CA PHE A 322 12.55 9.33 0.19
C PHE A 322 11.26 10.14 0.03
N GLN A 323 11.40 11.44 -0.16
CA GLN A 323 10.28 12.35 -0.44
C GLN A 323 9.93 12.30 -1.93
N VAL A 324 8.82 11.63 -2.27
CA VAL A 324 8.32 11.58 -3.64
C VAL A 324 7.44 12.78 -3.91
N ASN A 325 7.83 13.61 -4.88
CA ASN A 325 7.03 14.74 -5.34
C ASN A 325 6.21 14.32 -6.57
N PRO A 326 4.89 14.13 -6.44
CA PRO A 326 4.04 13.83 -7.57
C PRO A 326 4.00 15.02 -8.54
N ILE A 327 3.97 14.72 -9.84
CA ILE A 327 3.62 15.69 -10.87
C ILE A 327 2.12 15.59 -11.13
N ASN A 328 1.41 16.69 -10.96
CA ASN A 328 0.01 16.82 -11.34
C ASN A 328 -0.07 17.53 -12.68
N VAL A 329 -0.32 16.77 -13.76
CA VAL A 329 -0.52 17.33 -15.10
C VAL A 329 -1.96 17.81 -15.23
N GLU A 330 -2.14 19.11 -15.44
CA GLU A 330 -3.45 19.72 -15.65
C GLU A 330 -4.00 19.34 -17.03
N VAL A 331 -5.26 18.92 -17.09
CA VAL A 331 -5.95 18.58 -18.33
C VAL A 331 -6.97 19.66 -18.64
N LYS A 332 -6.74 20.41 -19.72
CA LYS A 332 -7.67 21.43 -20.23
C LYS A 332 -8.47 20.87 -21.38
N PHE A 333 -9.79 21.00 -21.30
CA PHE A 333 -10.69 20.61 -22.38
C PHE A 333 -11.08 21.82 -23.21
N LYS A 334 -10.83 21.76 -24.52
CA LYS A 334 -11.40 22.69 -25.50
C LYS A 334 -12.64 22.03 -26.07
N LEU A 335 -13.81 22.39 -25.55
CA LEU A 335 -15.09 21.82 -25.99
C LEU A 335 -15.48 22.35 -27.38
N PRO A 336 -16.14 21.53 -28.23
CA PRO A 336 -16.59 21.95 -29.54
C PRO A 336 -17.68 23.03 -29.45
N ARG A 337 -17.72 23.90 -30.45
CA ARG A 337 -18.81 24.85 -30.65
C ARG A 337 -20.01 24.16 -31.27
N VAL A 338 -21.19 24.44 -30.75
CA VAL A 338 -22.43 23.74 -31.08
C VAL A 338 -23.43 24.70 -31.74
N PHE A 339 -23.91 24.32 -32.93
CA PHE A 339 -25.08 24.95 -33.55
C PHE A 339 -26.29 24.02 -33.42
N ILE A 340 -27.42 24.56 -32.93
CA ILE A 340 -28.67 23.81 -32.78
C ILE A 340 -29.63 24.19 -33.92
N LYS A 341 -29.96 23.20 -34.76
CA LYS A 341 -30.89 23.32 -35.87
C LYS A 341 -32.19 22.60 -35.56
N SER A 342 -33.32 23.30 -35.63
CA SER A 342 -34.66 22.70 -35.54
C SER A 342 -35.19 22.41 -36.95
N ASN A 343 -35.67 21.19 -37.21
CA ASN A 343 -36.15 20.79 -38.54
C ASN A 343 -37.58 21.30 -38.86
N LYS A 344 -38.38 21.63 -37.84
CA LYS A 344 -39.69 22.25 -37.98
C LYS A 344 -39.79 23.41 -37.01
N SER A 345 -40.11 24.60 -37.51
CA SER A 345 -40.41 25.76 -36.68
C SER A 345 -41.89 25.74 -36.32
N THR A 346 -42.27 24.99 -35.28
CA THR A 346 -43.51 25.29 -34.55
C THR A 346 -43.21 26.34 -33.48
N ASN A 347 -44.21 27.11 -33.05
CA ASN A 347 -44.05 28.16 -32.03
C ASN A 347 -43.41 27.64 -30.74
N ASN A 348 -43.54 26.34 -30.44
CA ASN A 348 -43.10 25.73 -29.19
C ASN A 348 -41.71 25.06 -29.27
N THR A 349 -41.06 25.01 -30.44
CA THR A 349 -39.73 24.36 -30.55
C THR A 349 -38.61 25.11 -29.82
N HIS A 350 -38.83 26.38 -29.46
CA HIS A 350 -37.89 27.17 -28.65
C HIS A 350 -37.65 26.53 -27.28
N TYR A 351 -38.68 25.95 -26.64
CA TYR A 351 -38.54 25.27 -25.35
C TYR A 351 -37.48 24.17 -25.37
N ILE A 352 -37.42 23.37 -26.44
CA ILE A 352 -36.44 22.30 -26.60
C ILE A 352 -35.07 22.89 -26.92
N LYS A 353 -34.99 23.82 -27.88
CA LYS A 353 -33.73 24.45 -28.29
C LYS A 353 -33.03 25.12 -27.11
N GLU A 354 -33.77 25.88 -26.31
CA GLU A 354 -33.27 26.57 -25.13
C GLU A 354 -32.87 25.60 -24.02
N ALA A 355 -33.65 24.54 -23.79
CA ALA A 355 -33.29 23.52 -22.81
C ALA A 355 -31.98 22.79 -23.17
N ILE A 356 -31.79 22.44 -24.44
CA ILE A 356 -30.54 21.83 -24.93
C ILE A 356 -29.38 22.82 -24.80
N ALA A 357 -29.57 24.06 -25.24
CA ALA A 357 -28.56 25.11 -25.15
C ALA A 357 -28.14 25.36 -23.69
N GLN A 358 -29.11 25.42 -22.77
CA GLN A 358 -28.86 25.58 -21.34
C GLN A 358 -28.09 24.38 -20.77
N SER A 359 -28.54 23.14 -21.06
CA SER A 359 -27.90 21.92 -20.55
C SER A 359 -26.43 21.80 -21.00
N LEU A 360 -26.16 22.06 -22.28
CA LEU A 360 -24.80 22.06 -22.82
C LEU A 360 -23.97 23.25 -22.33
N GLY A 361 -24.56 24.44 -22.22
CA GLY A 361 -23.91 25.64 -21.69
C GLY A 361 -23.49 25.50 -20.22
N ASP A 362 -24.34 24.89 -19.40
CA ASP A 362 -24.04 24.59 -17.99
C ASP A 362 -22.82 23.65 -17.87
N LYS A 363 -22.63 22.78 -18.87
CA LYS A 363 -21.50 21.86 -18.96
C LYS A 363 -20.27 22.49 -19.65
N GLY A 364 -20.38 23.71 -20.18
CA GLY A 364 -19.28 24.52 -20.69
C GLY A 364 -19.14 24.58 -22.21
N PHE A 365 -20.06 23.98 -22.97
CA PHE A 365 -20.05 24.09 -24.42
C PHE A 365 -20.41 25.50 -24.86
N ILE A 366 -19.86 25.91 -26.00
CA ILE A 366 -20.12 27.22 -26.59
C ILE A 366 -21.21 27.06 -27.65
N MET A 367 -22.34 27.71 -27.45
CA MET A 367 -23.41 27.78 -28.46
C MET A 367 -23.07 28.87 -29.48
N VAL A 368 -23.33 28.59 -30.76
CA VAL A 368 -23.16 29.56 -31.85
C VAL A 368 -24.47 29.71 -32.63
N ASP A 369 -24.66 30.89 -33.24
CA ASP A 369 -25.89 31.21 -34.00
C ASP A 369 -25.79 30.86 -35.48
N LYS A 370 -24.60 30.51 -35.96
CA LYS A 370 -24.32 30.24 -37.38
C LYS A 370 -23.65 28.89 -37.54
N THR A 371 -24.14 28.09 -38.50
CA THR A 371 -23.60 26.77 -38.83
C THR A 371 -22.12 26.85 -39.22
N GLU A 372 -21.70 27.93 -39.88
CA GLU A 372 -20.31 28.13 -40.33
C GLU A 372 -19.33 28.25 -39.16
N SER A 373 -19.80 28.68 -37.99
CA SER A 373 -19.00 28.86 -36.78
C SER A 373 -19.05 27.66 -35.83
N ALA A 374 -19.75 26.59 -36.20
CA ALA A 374 -19.90 25.40 -35.38
C ALA A 374 -18.85 24.33 -35.71
N ASP A 375 -18.58 23.48 -34.73
CA ASP A 375 -17.82 22.24 -34.91
C ASP A 375 -18.80 21.04 -34.93
N LEU A 376 -19.90 21.14 -34.18
CA LEU A 376 -21.01 20.18 -34.16
C LEU A 376 -22.35 20.83 -34.52
N VAL A 377 -23.19 20.08 -35.24
CA VAL A 377 -24.56 20.46 -35.59
C VAL A 377 -25.54 19.49 -34.92
N LEU A 378 -26.38 20.00 -34.03
CA LEU A 378 -27.45 19.24 -33.38
C LEU A 378 -28.75 19.46 -34.14
N ILE A 379 -29.24 18.42 -34.81
CA ILE A 379 -30.49 18.46 -35.55
C ILE A 379 -31.61 17.93 -34.66
N CYS A 380 -32.46 18.84 -34.19
CA CYS A 380 -33.61 18.54 -33.35
C CYS A 380 -34.86 18.35 -34.24
N LYS A 381 -35.52 17.20 -34.09
CA LYS A 381 -36.78 16.88 -34.77
C LYS A 381 -37.85 16.63 -33.71
N THR A 382 -39.04 17.18 -33.94
CA THR A 382 -40.21 16.93 -33.10
C THR A 382 -41.28 16.16 -33.86
N TYR A 383 -41.97 15.29 -33.14
CA TYR A 383 -43.04 14.45 -33.65
C TYR A 383 -44.27 14.66 -32.76
N GLU A 384 -45.23 15.41 -33.29
CA GLU A 384 -46.49 15.72 -32.61
C GLU A 384 -47.54 14.68 -33.02
N ASN A 385 -48.22 14.10 -32.03
CA ASN A 385 -49.35 13.21 -32.24
C ASN A 385 -50.54 13.72 -31.44
N ASN A 386 -51.60 14.05 -32.16
CA ASN A 386 -52.73 14.81 -31.64
C ASN A 386 -53.89 13.85 -31.45
N LYS A 387 -54.34 13.66 -30.21
CA LYS A 387 -55.51 12.84 -29.90
C LYS A 387 -56.49 13.68 -29.09
N SER A 388 -57.50 14.21 -29.77
CA SER A 388 -58.66 14.78 -29.08
C SER A 388 -59.38 13.65 -28.37
N ASP A 389 -59.54 13.77 -27.05
CA ASP A 389 -60.53 12.97 -26.34
C ASP A 389 -61.91 13.59 -26.51
N LYS A 390 -62.98 12.80 -26.43
CA LYS A 390 -64.37 13.29 -26.59
C LYS A 390 -64.89 14.04 -25.35
N ASN A 391 -64.09 14.09 -24.29
CA ASN A 391 -64.37 14.86 -23.07
C ASN A 391 -63.71 16.24 -23.13
N LYS A 392 -64.16 17.19 -22.29
CA LYS A 392 -63.71 18.61 -22.25
C LYS A 392 -62.19 18.85 -22.16
N VAL A 393 -61.36 17.81 -22.00
CA VAL A 393 -59.90 17.90 -21.88
C VAL A 393 -59.24 17.43 -23.18
N GLN A 394 -58.46 18.31 -23.78
CA GLN A 394 -57.60 18.05 -24.93
C GLN A 394 -56.28 17.44 -24.49
N ILE A 395 -55.77 16.48 -25.27
CA ILE A 395 -54.51 15.78 -25.00
C ILE A 395 -53.60 15.89 -26.22
N ALA A 396 -52.35 16.27 -25.99
CA ALA A 396 -51.30 16.30 -26.99
C ALA A 396 -50.13 15.41 -26.54
N TYR A 397 -49.54 14.69 -27.50
CA TYR A 397 -48.30 13.94 -27.28
C TYR A 397 -47.20 14.48 -28.17
N VAL A 398 -46.03 14.74 -27.60
CA VAL A 398 -44.84 15.14 -28.37
C VAL A 398 -43.70 14.21 -28.01
N SER A 399 -42.98 13.72 -29.00
CA SER A 399 -41.64 13.15 -28.82
C SER A 399 -40.63 13.92 -29.65
N TYR A 400 -39.35 13.79 -29.32
CA TYR A 400 -38.28 14.45 -30.04
C TYR A 400 -37.13 13.49 -30.33
N SER A 401 -36.33 13.84 -31.33
CA SER A 401 -35.03 13.21 -31.56
C SER A 401 -33.97 14.27 -31.78
N VAL A 402 -32.76 13.95 -31.35
CA VAL A 402 -31.56 14.78 -31.54
C VAL A 402 -30.53 13.93 -32.28
N ASP A 403 -30.16 14.38 -33.46
CA ASP A 403 -29.07 13.80 -34.24
C ASP A 403 -27.88 14.76 -34.21
N VAL A 404 -26.76 14.29 -33.65
CA VAL A 404 -25.54 15.07 -33.50
C VAL A 404 -24.59 14.72 -34.62
N ARG A 405 -24.22 15.72 -35.41
CA ARG A 405 -23.33 15.55 -36.56
C ARG A 405 -22.08 16.39 -36.45
N LYS A 406 -20.96 15.85 -36.93
CA LYS A 406 -19.76 16.66 -37.21
C LYS A 406 -20.07 17.60 -38.38
N LYS A 407 -19.66 18.86 -38.27
CA LYS A 407 -19.84 19.82 -39.38
C LYS A 407 -19.03 19.43 -40.61
N GLU A 408 -17.81 18.94 -40.39
CA GLU A 408 -16.81 18.70 -41.45
C GLU A 408 -17.28 17.70 -42.52
N ASP A 409 -17.79 16.54 -42.09
CA ASP A 409 -18.16 15.43 -42.98
C ASP A 409 -19.66 15.06 -42.91
N SER A 410 -20.45 15.76 -42.07
CA SER A 410 -21.85 15.46 -41.80
C SER A 410 -22.11 14.05 -41.25
N SER A 411 -21.09 13.37 -40.71
CA SER A 411 -21.24 12.07 -40.05
C SER A 411 -22.04 12.21 -38.75
N SER A 412 -22.97 11.29 -38.51
CA SER A 412 -23.70 11.21 -37.24
C SER A 412 -22.82 10.52 -36.19
N ILE A 413 -22.62 11.19 -35.06
CA ILE A 413 -21.84 10.67 -33.93
C ILE A 413 -22.72 10.17 -32.79
N TYR A 414 -23.96 10.67 -32.71
CA TYR A 414 -24.93 10.25 -31.71
C TYR A 414 -26.34 10.55 -32.20
N THR A 415 -27.26 9.63 -31.92
CA THR A 415 -28.68 9.84 -32.16
C THR A 415 -29.45 9.43 -30.92
N PHE A 416 -30.30 10.33 -30.42
CA PHE A 416 -31.22 10.08 -29.34
C PHE A 416 -32.65 10.23 -29.82
N SER A 417 -33.55 9.40 -29.29
CA SER A 417 -34.99 9.54 -29.49
C SER A 417 -35.68 9.38 -28.14
N SER A 418 -36.59 10.29 -27.84
CA SER A 418 -37.31 10.32 -26.58
C SER A 418 -38.56 9.45 -26.60
N ASP A 419 -39.05 9.12 -25.42
CA ASP A 419 -40.45 8.70 -25.23
C ASP A 419 -41.43 9.83 -25.56
N LYS A 420 -42.74 9.52 -25.49
CA LYS A 420 -43.80 10.50 -25.72
C LYS A 420 -44.15 11.24 -24.43
N TYR A 421 -44.12 12.56 -24.47
CA TYR A 421 -44.53 13.42 -23.37
C TYR A 421 -45.97 13.88 -23.55
N LYS A 422 -46.79 13.64 -22.52
CA LYS A 422 -48.22 13.96 -22.51
C LYS A 422 -48.47 15.34 -21.91
N GLY A 423 -49.16 16.19 -22.64
CA GLY A 423 -49.75 17.44 -22.18
C GLY A 423 -51.27 17.34 -22.18
N ALA A 424 -51.91 17.98 -21.20
CA ALA A 424 -53.35 17.98 -21.05
C ALA A 424 -53.82 19.36 -20.61
N ASP A 425 -54.85 19.86 -21.28
CA ASP A 425 -55.46 21.17 -21.03
C ASP A 425 -56.88 21.21 -21.59
N TYR A 426 -57.64 22.27 -21.35
CA TYR A 426 -58.93 22.50 -21.99
C TYR A 426 -58.76 22.98 -23.44
N GLU A 427 -57.64 23.64 -23.75
CA GLU A 427 -57.29 24.06 -25.11
C GLU A 427 -56.17 23.20 -25.71
N PHE A 428 -56.30 22.85 -26.99
CA PHE A 428 -55.32 21.99 -27.66
C PHE A 428 -53.91 22.62 -27.72
N ASN A 429 -53.81 23.92 -28.01
CA ASN A 429 -52.52 24.62 -28.07
C ASN A 429 -51.81 24.65 -26.70
N SER A 430 -52.57 24.89 -25.63
CA SER A 430 -52.06 24.84 -24.25
C SER A 430 -51.65 23.42 -23.85
N ALA A 431 -52.40 22.40 -24.27
CA ALA A 431 -52.01 21.00 -24.08
C ALA A 431 -50.70 20.68 -24.81
N LEU A 432 -50.54 21.18 -26.05
CA LEU A 432 -49.31 21.01 -26.83
C LEU A 432 -48.11 21.71 -26.18
N GLU A 433 -48.27 22.96 -25.76
CA GLU A 433 -47.23 23.72 -25.04
C GLU A 433 -46.77 23.02 -23.77
N LYS A 434 -47.71 22.49 -22.96
CA LYS A 434 -47.39 21.69 -21.76
C LYS A 434 -46.55 20.45 -22.08
N SER A 435 -46.74 19.82 -23.24
CA SER A 435 -45.88 18.69 -23.65
C SER A 435 -44.44 19.15 -23.93
N TYR A 436 -44.27 20.31 -24.58
CA TYR A 436 -42.96 20.89 -24.85
C TYR A 436 -42.22 21.35 -23.58
N ILE A 437 -42.93 21.93 -22.61
CA ILE A 437 -42.36 22.31 -21.31
C ILE A 437 -41.86 21.06 -20.56
N LYS A 438 -42.62 19.97 -20.56
CA LYS A 438 -42.18 18.70 -19.94
C LYS A 438 -40.94 18.11 -20.61
N ILE A 439 -40.82 18.23 -21.93
CA ILE A 439 -39.59 17.85 -22.64
C ILE A 439 -38.42 18.71 -22.17
N ALA A 440 -38.60 20.03 -22.10
CA ALA A 440 -37.57 20.95 -21.65
C ALA A 440 -37.11 20.67 -20.21
N GLU A 441 -38.04 20.33 -19.32
CA GLU A 441 -37.73 19.91 -17.95
C GLU A 441 -36.92 18.60 -17.91
N ASP A 442 -37.29 17.60 -18.72
CA ASP A 442 -36.57 16.33 -18.77
C ASP A 442 -35.15 16.48 -19.33
N ILE A 443 -34.99 17.28 -20.39
CA ILE A 443 -33.68 17.62 -20.97
C ILE A 443 -32.75 18.26 -19.92
N LYS A 444 -33.28 19.12 -19.06
CA LYS A 444 -32.50 19.77 -17.99
C LYS A 444 -32.14 18.80 -16.87
N ASN A 445 -32.94 17.76 -16.64
CA ASN A 445 -32.81 16.88 -15.48
C ASN A 445 -32.12 15.53 -15.76
N SER A 446 -32.15 15.00 -16.98
CA SER A 446 -31.75 13.59 -17.21
C SER A 446 -31.00 13.32 -18.52
N SER A 447 -31.37 13.95 -19.65
CA SER A 447 -31.18 13.30 -20.96
C SER A 447 -29.83 13.56 -21.67
N PHE A 448 -28.90 14.30 -21.08
CA PHE A 448 -27.70 14.80 -21.80
C PHE A 448 -26.35 14.30 -21.28
N GLU A 449 -26.29 13.47 -20.24
CA GLU A 449 -25.02 12.91 -19.75
C GLU A 449 -24.38 11.96 -20.77
N ASP A 450 -25.16 11.05 -21.33
CA ASP A 450 -24.69 10.10 -22.36
C ASP A 450 -24.23 10.80 -23.64
N LEU A 451 -24.93 11.88 -24.03
CA LEU A 451 -24.52 12.69 -25.17
C LEU A 451 -23.14 13.32 -24.93
N LEU A 452 -22.93 13.84 -23.73
CA LEU A 452 -21.68 14.47 -23.32
C LEU A 452 -20.51 13.50 -23.37
N GLU A 453 -20.69 12.29 -22.83
CA GLU A 453 -19.67 11.24 -22.91
C GLU A 453 -19.40 10.84 -24.36
N THR A 454 -20.43 10.78 -25.21
CA THR A 454 -20.27 10.44 -26.62
C THR A 454 -19.53 11.52 -27.42
N ILE A 455 -19.74 12.81 -27.10
CA ILE A 455 -19.05 13.90 -27.81
C ILE A 455 -17.55 13.96 -27.46
N LEU A 456 -17.18 13.50 -26.26
CA LEU A 456 -15.85 13.67 -25.68
C LEU A 456 -14.95 12.42 -25.75
N ASN A 457 -15.47 11.31 -26.28
CA ASN A 457 -14.72 10.09 -26.59
C ASN A 457 -14.67 9.88 -28.12
#